data_AF-A0A8H7XV95-F1
#
_entry.id   AF-A0A8H7XV95-F1
#
_cell.length_a   1.000
_cell.length_b   1.000
_cell.length_c   1.000
_cell.angle_alpha   90.00
_cell.angle_beta   90.00
_cell.angle_gamma   90.00
#
_symmetry.space_group_name_H-M   'P 1'
#
loop_
_entity.id
_entity.type
_entity.pdbx_description
1 polymer ?
#
loop_
_entity_poly.entity_id
_entity_poly.type
_entity_poly.pdbx_seq_one_letter_code
_entity_poly.pdbx_strand_id
1 'polypeptide(L)'
;MIAALASQSPAVAAKGDVLKSLRAFCSKHRPSLAEYGIRSMDLSLDPTRSLRDVVLIKVKSVPNARRAETSFKAVDAEVVSTDTFGFAQGEELRGQLKDFHNQQKRIGKLGGIMVMVLDVDTNTSNVCPVGFGKDVLRLKAGLPWKEPLIRTLNKGIVY
;
A
#
# COMPACT_ATOMS: atom_id res chain seq x y z
N MET A 1 26.77 31.63 -23.99
CA MET A 1 25.65 31.19 -23.13
C MET A 1 25.91 29.75 -22.73
N ILE A 2 26.41 29.51 -21.51
CA ILE A 2 26.66 28.15 -21.00
C ILE A 2 25.47 27.77 -20.13
N ALA A 3 24.76 26.72 -20.54
CA ALA A 3 23.62 26.18 -19.82
C ALA A 3 24.09 25.60 -18.47
N ALA A 4 23.52 26.11 -17.38
CA ALA A 4 23.74 25.56 -16.04
C ALA A 4 22.98 24.23 -15.92
N LEU A 5 23.69 23.12 -16.02
CA LEU A 5 23.23 21.80 -15.57
C LEU A 5 23.07 21.86 -14.05
N ALA A 6 21.84 22.02 -13.58
CA ALA A 6 21.50 21.90 -12.17
C ALA A 6 21.83 20.47 -11.71
N SER A 7 22.94 20.31 -10.99
CA SER A 7 23.27 19.08 -10.28
C SER A 7 22.21 18.86 -9.20
N GLN A 8 21.36 17.85 -9.39
CA GLN A 8 20.41 17.46 -8.36
C GLN A 8 21.20 16.97 -7.13
N SER A 9 20.83 17.48 -5.95
CA SER A 9 21.45 17.08 -4.69
C SER A 9 21.33 15.55 -4.50
N PRO A 10 22.39 14.85 -4.07
CA PRO A 10 22.41 13.39 -3.94
C PRO A 10 21.30 12.83 -3.03
N ALA A 11 20.81 13.62 -2.07
CA ALA A 11 19.69 13.24 -1.21
C ALA A 11 18.33 13.18 -1.95
N VAL A 12 18.14 14.02 -2.98
CA VAL A 12 16.93 14.04 -3.80
C VAL A 12 16.96 12.90 -4.81
N ALA A 13 18.13 12.64 -5.41
CA ALA A 13 18.34 11.49 -6.30
C ALA A 13 18.11 10.15 -5.57
N ALA A 14 18.66 10.00 -4.36
CA ALA A 14 18.47 8.80 -3.54
C ALA A 14 16.99 8.54 -3.18
N LYS A 15 16.21 9.59 -2.89
CA LYS A 15 14.76 9.45 -2.66
C LYS A 15 13.99 9.02 -3.90
N GLY A 16 14.35 9.53 -5.08
CA GLY A 16 13.74 9.14 -6.35
C GLY A 16 13.91 7.66 -6.68
N ASP A 17 15.10 7.11 -6.41
CA ASP A 17 15.41 5.70 -6.65
C ASP A 17 14.66 4.76 -5.68
N VAL A 18 14.48 5.19 -4.42
CA VAL A 18 13.72 4.43 -3.43
C VAL A 18 12.25 4.35 -3.82
N LEU A 19 11.62 5.47 -4.21
CA LEU A 19 10.22 5.46 -4.65
C LEU A 19 10.02 4.58 -5.88
N LYS A 20 10.94 4.63 -6.85
CA LYS A 20 10.91 3.77 -8.04
C LYS A 20 11.01 2.28 -7.65
N SER A 21 11.92 1.95 -6.74
CA SER A 21 12.09 0.59 -6.23
C SER A 21 10.87 0.10 -5.46
N LEU A 22 10.26 0.97 -4.63
CA LEU A 22 9.08 0.68 -3.85
C LEU A 22 7.86 0.43 -4.75
N ARG A 23 7.69 1.22 -5.82
CA ARG A 23 6.68 0.97 -6.86
C ARG A 23 6.89 -0.38 -7.55
N ALA A 24 8.13 -0.72 -7.88
CA ALA A 24 8.44 -2.01 -8.50
C ALA A 24 8.11 -3.19 -7.56
N PHE A 25 8.48 -3.08 -6.27
CA PHE A 25 8.14 -4.05 -5.23
C PHE A 25 6.62 -4.21 -5.10
N CYS A 26 5.88 -3.11 -4.97
CA CYS A 26 4.43 -3.10 -4.89
C CYS A 26 3.76 -3.71 -6.13
N SER A 27 4.29 -3.44 -7.32
CA SER A 27 3.78 -4.00 -8.57
C SER A 27 3.93 -5.53 -8.61
N LYS A 28 5.08 -6.06 -8.19
CA LYS A 28 5.33 -7.51 -8.11
C LYS A 28 4.43 -8.22 -7.10
N HIS A 29 4.17 -7.56 -5.97
CA HIS A 29 3.34 -8.11 -4.89
C HIS A 29 1.86 -7.75 -4.99
N ARG A 30 1.42 -7.13 -6.09
CA ARG A 30 0.04 -6.62 -6.23
C ARG A 30 -1.04 -7.66 -5.92
N PRO A 31 -0.95 -8.92 -6.39
CA PRO A 31 -1.95 -9.95 -6.04
C PRO A 31 -2.02 -10.21 -4.54
N SER A 32 -0.88 -10.40 -3.89
CA SER A 32 -0.77 -10.60 -2.45
C SER A 32 -1.29 -9.39 -1.65
N LEU A 33 -0.91 -8.18 -2.06
CA LEU A 33 -1.39 -6.94 -1.43
C LEU A 33 -2.91 -6.80 -1.55
N ALA A 34 -3.49 -7.18 -2.69
CA ALA A 34 -4.94 -7.16 -2.89
C ALA A 34 -5.65 -8.18 -1.99
N GLU A 35 -5.18 -9.44 -1.99
CA GLU A 35 -5.78 -10.51 -1.20
C GLU A 35 -5.74 -10.22 0.29
N TYR A 36 -4.55 -9.97 0.84
CA TYR A 36 -4.39 -9.72 2.28
C TYR A 36 -4.94 -8.34 2.68
N GLY A 37 -4.89 -7.35 1.79
CA GLY A 37 -5.50 -6.05 2.01
C GLY A 37 -7.01 -6.19 2.24
N ILE A 38 -7.72 -6.89 1.35
CA ILE A 38 -9.16 -7.14 1.50
C ILE A 38 -9.46 -7.92 2.79
N ARG A 39 -8.71 -8.99 3.06
CA ARG A 39 -8.88 -9.80 4.27
C ARG A 39 -8.70 -9.00 5.55
N SER A 40 -7.73 -8.07 5.59
CA SER A 40 -7.42 -7.28 6.78
C SER A 40 -8.55 -6.33 7.22
N MET A 41 -9.44 -5.97 6.30
CA MET A 41 -10.44 -4.93 6.51
C MET A 41 -11.76 -5.47 7.05
N ASP A 42 -11.95 -6.80 7.12
CA ASP A 42 -13.19 -7.45 7.55
C ASP A 42 -14.45 -6.84 6.91
N LEU A 43 -14.38 -6.57 5.60
CA LEU A 43 -15.43 -5.87 4.85
C LEU A 43 -16.77 -6.60 4.82
N SER A 44 -16.81 -7.89 5.17
CA SER A 44 -18.06 -8.64 5.34
C SER A 44 -18.86 -8.19 6.55
N LEU A 45 -18.22 -7.64 7.58
CA LEU A 45 -18.88 -7.06 8.75
C LEU A 45 -19.21 -5.59 8.53
N ASP A 46 -18.28 -4.83 7.96
CA ASP A 46 -18.46 -3.41 7.71
C ASP A 46 -17.73 -2.93 6.45
N PRO A 47 -18.43 -2.86 5.30
CA PRO A 47 -17.87 -2.33 4.06
C PRO A 47 -17.46 -0.86 4.15
N THR A 48 -18.02 -0.08 5.09
CA THR A 48 -17.75 1.37 5.20
C THR A 48 -16.35 1.65 5.76
N ARG A 49 -15.69 0.65 6.36
CA ARG A 49 -14.27 0.74 6.74
C ARG A 49 -13.37 1.13 5.57
N SER A 50 -13.76 0.77 4.35
CA SER A 50 -13.04 1.15 3.13
C SER A 50 -12.98 2.68 2.88
N LEU A 51 -13.70 3.49 3.65
CA LEU A 51 -13.76 4.95 3.51
C LEU A 51 -13.00 5.70 4.61
N ARG A 52 -12.56 5.00 5.67
CA ARG A 52 -11.95 5.60 6.87
C ARG A 52 -10.67 4.92 7.35
N ASP A 53 -10.45 3.66 6.96
CA ASP A 53 -9.29 2.89 7.34
C ASP A 53 -8.41 2.60 6.12
N VAL A 54 -7.10 2.49 6.36
CA VAL A 54 -6.10 2.07 5.37
C VAL A 54 -5.27 0.91 5.92
N VAL A 55 -4.80 0.05 5.02
CA VAL A 55 -3.86 -1.02 5.38
C VAL A 55 -2.45 -0.46 5.27
N LEU A 56 -1.78 -0.26 6.39
CA LEU A 56 -0.41 0.23 6.45
C LEU A 56 0.56 -0.95 6.56
N ILE A 57 1.48 -1.06 5.62
CA ILE A 57 2.57 -2.05 5.62
C ILE A 57 3.88 -1.29 5.76
N LYS A 58 4.61 -1.58 6.83
CA LYS A 58 5.93 -0.99 7.07
C LYS A 58 6.99 -1.92 6.53
N VAL A 59 7.88 -1.38 5.72
CA VAL A 59 8.98 -2.10 5.11
C VAL A 59 10.30 -1.39 5.37
N LYS A 60 11.41 -2.11 5.20
CA LYS A 60 12.77 -1.58 5.20
C LYS A 60 13.46 -1.93 3.90
N SER A 61 14.19 -0.98 3.34
CA SER A 61 15.02 -1.21 2.16
C SER A 61 16.07 -2.29 2.44
N VAL A 62 16.27 -3.20 1.47
CA VAL A 62 17.33 -4.23 1.53
C VAL A 62 18.47 -3.80 0.61
N PRO A 63 19.65 -3.47 1.16
CA PRO A 63 20.80 -3.07 0.35
C PRO A 63 21.19 -4.17 -0.65
N ASN A 64 21.57 -3.78 -1.86
CA ASN A 64 22.06 -4.66 -2.92
C ASN A 64 21.06 -5.75 -3.37
N ALA A 65 19.76 -5.56 -3.13
CA ALA A 65 18.76 -6.47 -3.65
C ALA A 65 18.80 -6.53 -5.19
N ARG A 66 18.90 -7.75 -5.73
CA ARG A 66 18.95 -7.98 -7.19
C ARG A 66 17.57 -8.08 -7.83
N ARG A 67 16.55 -8.40 -7.04
CA ARG A 67 15.17 -8.63 -7.49
C ARG A 67 14.24 -7.62 -6.82
N ALA A 68 13.26 -7.12 -7.58
CA ALA A 68 12.33 -6.10 -7.11
C ALA A 68 11.39 -6.62 -6.01
N GLU A 69 11.01 -7.88 -6.06
CA GLU A 69 10.16 -8.57 -5.08
C GLU A 69 10.85 -8.80 -3.73
N THR A 70 12.18 -8.63 -3.66
CA THR A 70 12.98 -8.76 -2.43
C THR A 70 13.77 -7.49 -2.12
N SER A 71 13.44 -6.36 -2.75
CA SER A 71 14.13 -5.07 -2.50
C SER A 71 13.73 -4.42 -1.18
N PHE A 72 12.67 -4.91 -0.56
CA PHE A 72 12.22 -4.49 0.77
C PHE A 72 11.90 -5.70 1.64
N LYS A 73 12.10 -5.55 2.94
CA LYS A 73 11.68 -6.49 3.98
C LYS A 73 10.52 -5.88 4.76
N ALA A 74 9.36 -6.52 4.72
CA ALA A 74 8.24 -6.20 5.58
C ALA A 74 8.59 -6.45 7.05
N VAL A 75 8.40 -5.42 7.88
CA VAL A 75 8.68 -5.46 9.32
C VAL A 75 7.40 -5.47 10.15
N ASP A 76 6.33 -4.87 9.63
CA ASP A 76 5.05 -4.76 10.33
C ASP A 76 3.91 -4.50 9.33
N ALA A 77 2.69 -4.80 9.75
CA ALA A 77 1.48 -4.46 9.01
C ALA A 77 0.29 -4.28 9.97
N GLU A 78 -0.55 -3.29 9.72
CA GLU A 78 -1.70 -2.95 10.54
C GLU A 78 -2.79 -2.25 9.73
N VAL A 79 -4.02 -2.24 10.25
CA VAL A 79 -5.10 -1.41 9.74
C VAL A 79 -5.21 -0.20 10.64
N VAL A 80 -5.13 1.00 10.07
CA VAL A 80 -5.12 2.26 10.82
C VAL A 80 -6.20 3.20 10.29
N SER A 81 -6.79 3.98 11.20
CA SER A 81 -7.67 5.09 10.80
C SER A 81 -6.85 6.14 10.06
N THR A 82 -7.46 6.80 9.07
CA THR A 82 -6.89 8.00 8.42
C THR A 82 -6.54 9.11 9.42
N ASP A 83 -7.20 9.16 10.58
CA ASP A 83 -6.91 10.14 11.64
C ASP A 83 -5.49 9.99 12.22
N THR A 84 -4.89 8.80 12.10
CA THR A 84 -3.53 8.51 12.57
C THR A 84 -2.48 9.36 11.85
N PHE A 85 -2.79 9.87 10.66
CA PHE A 85 -1.90 10.70 9.85
C PHE A 85 -2.00 12.20 10.19
N GLY A 86 -2.81 12.56 11.20
CA GLY A 86 -3.12 13.94 11.54
C GLY A 86 -4.20 14.54 10.63
N PHE A 87 -4.73 15.69 11.02
CA PHE A 87 -5.94 16.25 10.39
C PHE A 87 -5.78 16.49 8.88
N ALA A 88 -4.75 17.23 8.46
CA ALA A 88 -4.58 17.62 7.07
C ALA A 88 -4.35 16.40 6.13
N GLN A 89 -3.41 15.52 6.49
CA GLN A 89 -3.10 14.35 5.68
C GLN A 89 -4.22 13.29 5.76
N GLY A 90 -4.87 13.16 6.92
CA GLY A 90 -6.03 12.29 7.10
C GLY A 90 -7.21 12.71 6.23
N GLU A 91 -7.52 14.00 6.14
CA GLU A 91 -8.55 14.54 5.23
C GLU A 91 -8.22 14.27 3.77
N GLU A 92 -6.95 14.46 3.36
CA GLU A 92 -6.52 14.14 1.99
C GLU A 92 -6.73 12.65 1.68
N LEU A 93 -6.28 11.76 2.57
CA LEU A 93 -6.45 10.32 2.40
C LEU A 93 -7.94 9.92 2.35
N ARG A 94 -8.79 10.52 3.19
CA ARG A 94 -10.24 10.32 3.11
C ARG A 94 -10.82 10.74 1.78
N GLY A 95 -10.40 11.90 1.25
CA GLY A 95 -10.79 12.36 -0.08
C GLY A 95 -10.40 11.35 -1.17
N GLN A 96 -9.15 10.89 -1.16
CA GLN A 96 -8.66 9.90 -2.11
C GLN A 96 -9.39 8.55 -1.99
N LEU A 97 -9.66 8.07 -0.77
CA LEU A 97 -10.44 6.86 -0.53
C LEU A 97 -11.86 6.98 -1.09
N LYS A 98 -12.53 8.09 -0.83
CA LYS A 98 -13.89 8.37 -1.33
C LYS A 98 -13.92 8.41 -2.86
N ASP A 99 -12.97 9.08 -3.48
CA ASP A 99 -12.87 9.18 -4.93
C ASP A 99 -12.62 7.80 -5.56
N PHE A 100 -11.66 7.05 -5.03
CA PHE A 100 -11.37 5.70 -5.51
C PHE A 100 -12.57 4.75 -5.30
N HIS A 101 -13.22 4.80 -4.15
CA HIS A 101 -14.43 4.02 -3.86
C HIS A 101 -15.53 4.31 -4.89
N ASN A 102 -15.78 5.59 -5.21
CA ASN A 102 -16.76 5.99 -6.20
C ASN A 102 -16.38 5.54 -7.63
N GLN A 103 -15.10 5.60 -7.99
CA GLN A 103 -14.61 5.07 -9.26
C GLN A 103 -14.85 3.57 -9.37
N GLN A 104 -14.59 2.80 -8.31
CA GLN A 104 -14.84 1.36 -8.29
C GLN A 104 -16.33 1.04 -8.45
N LYS A 105 -17.22 1.79 -7.79
CA LYS A 105 -18.67 1.66 -7.97
C LYS A 105 -19.11 1.88 -9.42
N ARG A 106 -18.55 2.87 -10.11
CA ARG A 106 -18.87 3.17 -11.53
C ARG A 106 -18.54 2.01 -12.46
N ILE A 107 -17.56 1.16 -12.12
CA ILE A 107 -17.20 -0.04 -12.89
C ILE A 107 -17.85 -1.32 -12.34
N GLY A 108 -18.91 -1.21 -11.54
CA GLY A 108 -19.70 -2.34 -11.04
C GLY A 108 -19.09 -3.08 -9.84
N LYS A 109 -18.05 -2.53 -9.20
CA LYS A 109 -17.50 -3.07 -7.94
C LYS A 109 -18.27 -2.52 -6.74
N LEU A 110 -18.07 -3.12 -5.56
CA LEU A 110 -18.75 -2.69 -4.33
C LEU A 110 -18.04 -1.48 -3.71
N GLY A 111 -16.71 -1.39 -3.86
CA GLY A 111 -15.90 -0.29 -3.39
C GLY A 111 -14.41 -0.52 -3.66
N GLY A 112 -13.56 0.23 -2.96
CA GLY A 112 -12.12 0.06 -2.99
C GLY A 112 -11.47 0.40 -1.64
N ILE A 113 -10.33 -0.21 -1.37
CA ILE A 113 -9.45 0.06 -0.22
C ILE A 113 -8.11 0.62 -0.71
N MET A 114 -7.34 1.19 0.21
CA MET A 114 -5.94 1.57 -0.04
C MET A 114 -5.00 0.76 0.85
N VAL A 115 -3.98 0.20 0.21
CA VAL A 115 -2.84 -0.43 0.89
C VAL A 115 -1.65 0.51 0.75
N MET A 116 -1.22 1.12 1.85
CA MET A 116 -0.05 2.00 1.90
C MET A 116 1.16 1.19 2.32
N VAL A 117 2.20 1.19 1.49
CA VAL A 117 3.50 0.59 1.81
C VAL A 117 4.48 1.70 2.12
N LEU A 118 5.00 1.73 3.34
CA LEU A 118 5.89 2.77 3.87
C LEU A 118 7.27 2.20 4.13
N ASP A 119 8.29 2.72 3.44
CA ASP A 119 9.68 2.49 3.79
C ASP A 119 10.05 3.34 5.02
N VAL A 120 10.28 2.69 6.16
CA VAL A 120 10.48 3.38 7.44
C VAL A 120 11.83 4.08 7.53
N ASP A 121 12.81 3.70 6.72
CA ASP A 121 14.15 4.30 6.76
C ASP A 121 14.18 5.65 6.03
N THR A 122 13.38 5.80 4.96
CA THR A 122 13.35 7.04 4.15
C THR A 122 12.06 7.84 4.31
N ASN A 123 11.08 7.30 5.03
CA ASN A 123 9.71 7.79 5.13
C ASN A 123 9.03 7.97 3.75
N THR A 124 9.42 7.15 2.78
CA THR A 124 8.84 7.13 1.43
C THR A 124 7.69 6.13 1.39
N SER A 125 6.52 6.55 0.92
CA SER A 125 5.36 5.67 0.80
C SER A 125 4.89 5.48 -0.64
N ASN A 126 4.35 4.31 -0.94
CA ASN A 126 3.60 4.04 -2.16
C ASN A 126 2.21 3.50 -1.82
N VAL A 127 1.18 4.02 -2.48
CA VAL A 127 -0.21 3.60 -2.28
C VAL A 127 -0.62 2.63 -3.39
N CYS A 128 -1.19 1.49 -3.00
CA CYS A 128 -1.68 0.44 -3.87
C CYS A 128 -3.22 0.36 -3.73
N PRO A 129 -3.99 0.99 -4.63
CA PRO A 129 -5.43 0.93 -4.57
C PRO A 129 -5.95 -0.44 -5.02
N VAL A 130 -6.93 -0.99 -4.27
CA VAL A 130 -7.48 -2.34 -4.49
C VAL A 130 -9.01 -2.25 -4.53
N GLY A 131 -9.60 -2.56 -5.68
CA GLY A 131 -11.05 -2.66 -5.82
C GLY A 131 -11.59 -4.00 -5.32
N PHE A 132 -12.80 -4.02 -4.78
CA PHE A 132 -13.44 -5.23 -4.27
C PHE A 132 -14.89 -5.38 -4.73
N GLY A 133 -15.31 -6.61 -5.02
CA GLY A 133 -16.65 -6.95 -5.47
C GLY A 133 -17.56 -7.47 -4.35
N LYS A 134 -18.67 -8.11 -4.73
CA LYS A 134 -19.61 -8.75 -3.78
C LYS A 134 -19.03 -10.01 -3.13
N ASP A 135 -17.96 -10.57 -3.70
CA ASP A 135 -17.23 -11.72 -3.18
C ASP A 135 -16.72 -11.50 -1.75
N VAL A 136 -16.37 -10.25 -1.38
CA VAL A 136 -15.92 -9.93 -0.03
C VAL A 136 -16.98 -10.15 1.04
N LEU A 137 -18.26 -10.07 0.68
CA LEU A 137 -19.38 -10.30 1.61
C LEU A 137 -19.49 -11.78 2.04
N ARG A 138 -18.79 -12.68 1.33
CA ARG A 138 -18.73 -14.11 1.65
C ARG A 138 -17.48 -14.49 2.45
N LEU A 139 -16.56 -13.55 2.66
CA LEU A 139 -15.34 -13.81 3.42
C LEU A 139 -15.67 -13.93 4.91
N LYS A 140 -15.08 -14.94 5.54
CA LYS A 140 -15.11 -15.07 7.00
C LYS A 140 -14.28 -13.95 7.62
N ALA A 141 -14.87 -13.23 8.57
CA ALA A 141 -14.16 -12.21 9.32
C ALA A 141 -13.13 -12.81 10.29
N GLY A 142 -12.12 -12.01 10.66
CA GLY A 142 -11.09 -12.40 11.62
C GLY A 142 -10.13 -13.47 11.12
N LEU A 143 -10.01 -13.64 9.80
CA LEU A 143 -9.00 -14.54 9.23
C LEU A 143 -7.59 -13.99 9.47
N PRO A 144 -6.61 -14.85 9.79
CA PRO A 144 -5.23 -14.42 9.92
C PRO A 144 -4.73 -13.87 8.57
N TRP A 145 -4.25 -12.64 8.58
CA TRP A 145 -3.79 -11.95 7.37
C TRP A 145 -2.38 -11.38 7.53
N LYS A 146 -2.00 -10.94 8.73
CA LYS A 146 -0.75 -10.20 9.00
C LYS A 146 0.49 -11.07 8.82
N GLU A 147 0.61 -12.17 9.56
CA GLU A 147 1.79 -13.06 9.49
C GLU A 147 1.94 -13.73 8.11
N PRO A 148 0.86 -14.23 7.47
CA PRO A 148 0.93 -14.74 6.11
C PRO A 148 1.37 -13.69 5.08
N LEU A 149 0.87 -12.44 5.19
CA LEU A 149 1.29 -11.34 4.33
C LEU A 149 2.79 -11.05 4.49
N ILE A 150 3.24 -10.79 5.72
CA ILE A 150 4.66 -10.49 6.01
C ILE A 150 5.57 -11.61 5.50
N ARG A 151 5.18 -12.87 5.72
CA ARG A 151 5.92 -14.04 5.22
C ARG A 151 5.98 -14.08 3.69
N THR A 152 4.85 -13.84 3.02
CA THR A 152 4.74 -13.81 1.55
C THR A 152 5.66 -12.75 0.95
N LEU A 153 5.59 -11.53 1.48
CA LEU A 153 6.42 -10.40 1.05
C LEU A 153 7.91 -10.70 1.25
N ASN A 154 8.30 -11.15 2.44
CA ASN A 154 9.70 -11.38 2.80
C ASN A 154 10.35 -12.57 2.09
N LYS A 155 9.56 -13.56 1.66
CA LYS A 155 10.05 -14.68 0.85
C LYS A 155 10.09 -14.35 -0.65
N GLY A 156 9.64 -13.16 -1.07
CA GLY A 156 9.56 -12.78 -2.48
C GLY A 156 8.59 -13.67 -3.28
N ILE A 157 7.52 -14.17 -2.63
CA ILE A 157 6.51 -14.99 -3.30
C ILE A 157 5.60 -14.07 -4.12
N VAL A 158 5.58 -14.29 -5.43
CA VAL A 158 4.78 -13.55 -6.42
C VAL A 158 3.86 -14.53 -7.14
N TYR A 159 2.64 -14.08 -7.47
CA TYR A 159 1.59 -14.87 -8.12
C TYR A 159 1.20 -14.25 -9.47
#